data_AF-D6PCX0-F1
#
_entry.id   AF-D6PCX0-F1
#
_cell.length_a   1.000
_cell.length_b   1.000
_cell.length_c   1.000
_cell.angle_alpha   90.00
_cell.angle_beta   90.00
_cell.angle_gamma   90.00
#
_symmetry.space_group_name_H-M   'P 1'
#
loop_
_entity.id
_entity.type
_entity.pdbx_description
1 polymer ?
#
loop_
_entity_poly.entity_id
_entity_poly.type
_entity_poly.pdbx_seq_one_letter_code
_entity_poly.pdbx_strand_id
1 'polypeptide(L)'
;MKFSNDSSTKAQMIGASNNLYKKGNIIVGDNTDCIGLAKDINQNLGFDLYGKEILILGAGGAAKGAAFGLQDLNPKTICIANRTLEKLKN
;
A
#
# COMPACT_ATOMS: atom_id res chain seq x y z
N MET A 1 9.06 4.94 -10.50
CA MET A 1 9.73 6.26 -10.31
C MET A 1 10.68 6.67 -11.45
N LYS A 2 11.43 5.77 -12.12
CA LYS A 2 12.38 6.14 -13.20
C LYS A 2 11.81 7.01 -14.35
N PHE A 3 10.50 6.94 -14.59
CA PHE A 3 9.81 7.65 -15.69
C PHE A 3 8.91 8.80 -15.20
N SER A 4 8.95 9.13 -13.91
CA SER A 4 8.19 10.21 -13.29
C SER A 4 9.13 11.27 -12.76
N ASN A 5 8.76 12.54 -12.88
CA ASN A 5 9.50 13.66 -12.31
C ASN A 5 9.11 13.96 -10.86
N ASP A 6 7.98 13.41 -10.40
CA ASP A 6 7.51 13.50 -9.02
C ASP A 6 6.77 12.21 -8.64
N SER A 7 6.45 12.02 -7.36
CA SER A 7 5.69 10.86 -6.89
C SER A 7 4.78 11.20 -5.71
N SER A 8 3.61 10.57 -5.67
CA SER A 8 2.70 10.71 -4.55
C SER A 8 3.33 10.19 -3.26
N THR A 9 2.89 10.71 -2.11
CA THR A 9 3.33 10.23 -0.79
C THR A 9 3.13 8.71 -0.65
N LYS A 10 2.02 8.17 -1.18
CA LYS A 10 1.74 6.73 -1.18
C LYS A 10 2.80 5.96 -1.97
N ALA A 11 3.09 6.38 -3.19
CA ALA A 11 4.08 5.73 -4.03
C ALA A 11 5.49 5.82 -3.43
N GLN A 12 5.83 6.93 -2.76
CA GLN A 12 7.09 7.10 -2.05
C GLN A 12 7.20 6.14 -0.86
N MET A 13 6.18 6.08 0.00
CA MET A 13 6.16 5.18 1.17
C MET A 13 6.24 3.70 0.77
N ILE A 14 5.59 3.33 -0.34
CA ILE A 14 5.61 1.96 -0.87
C ILE A 14 6.93 1.65 -1.59
N GLY A 15 7.61 2.68 -2.10
CA GLY A 15 8.80 2.53 -2.94
C GLY A 15 8.49 2.05 -4.36
N ALA A 16 7.21 2.05 -4.77
CA ALA A 16 6.78 1.58 -6.09
C ALA A 16 5.58 2.38 -6.61
N SER A 17 5.53 2.59 -7.92
CA SER A 17 4.46 3.26 -8.65
C SER A 17 3.93 2.33 -9.75
N ASN A 18 2.62 2.14 -9.81
CA ASN A 18 1.95 1.35 -10.87
C ASN A 18 1.12 2.24 -11.83
N ASN A 19 0.94 3.52 -11.49
CA ASN A 19 0.18 4.49 -12.27
C ASN A 19 1.04 5.74 -12.52
N LEU A 20 0.94 6.30 -13.72
CA LEU A 20 1.57 7.56 -14.10
C LEU A 20 0.49 8.51 -14.62
N TYR A 21 0.43 9.72 -14.08
CA TYR A 21 -0.45 10.77 -14.59
C TYR A 21 0.28 12.09 -14.73
N LYS A 22 -0.24 12.96 -15.60
CA LYS A 22 0.36 14.26 -15.88
C LYS A 22 -0.36 15.36 -15.09
N LYS A 23 0.40 16.19 -14.38
CA LYS A 23 -0.09 17.38 -13.66
C LYS A 23 0.67 18.60 -14.19
N GLY A 24 0.05 19.31 -15.14
CA GLY A 24 0.74 20.36 -15.90
C GLY A 24 1.91 19.77 -16.70
N ASN A 25 3.14 20.20 -16.39
CA ASN A 25 4.35 19.71 -17.04
C ASN A 25 5.06 18.58 -16.28
N ILE A 26 4.50 18.13 -15.15
CA ILE A 26 5.10 17.11 -14.29
C ILE A 26 4.42 15.76 -14.55
N ILE A 27 5.22 14.70 -14.73
CA ILE A 27 4.73 13.32 -14.69
C ILE A 27 4.85 12.82 -13.25
N VAL A 28 3.71 12.48 -12.64
CA VAL A 28 3.63 12.00 -11.26
C VAL A 28 3.44 10.49 -11.25
N GLY A 29 4.27 9.79 -10.49
CA GLY A 29 4.07 8.38 -10.14
C GLY A 29 3.13 8.22 -8.96
N ASP A 30 2.11 7.38 -9.10
CA ASP A 30 1.21 7.00 -8.01
C ASP A 30 1.15 5.48 -7.87
N ASN A 31 0.61 5.07 -6.73
CA ASN A 31 0.30 3.68 -6.43
C ASN A 31 -1.17 3.59 -6.04
N THR A 32 -1.97 2.88 -6.84
CA THR A 32 -3.40 2.70 -6.58
C THR A 32 -3.73 1.34 -5.97
N ASP A 33 -2.81 0.38 -5.98
CA ASP A 33 -3.06 -0.99 -5.50
C ASP A 33 -3.36 -1.02 -4.00
N CYS A 34 -2.72 -0.14 -3.24
CA CYS A 34 -2.92 0.02 -1.80
C CYS A 34 -4.38 0.37 -1.46
N ILE A 35 -4.94 1.40 -2.10
CA ILE A 35 -6.35 1.80 -1.90
C ILE A 35 -7.28 0.77 -2.54
N GLY A 36 -6.90 0.19 -3.68
CA GLY A 36 -7.66 -0.83 -4.38
C GLY A 36 -7.95 -2.04 -3.50
N LEU A 37 -6.94 -2.58 -2.82
CA LEU A 37 -7.08 -3.72 -1.92
C LEU A 37 -8.04 -3.43 -0.75
N ALA A 38 -7.85 -2.29 -0.07
CA ALA A 38 -8.69 -1.90 1.05
C ALA A 38 -10.16 -1.73 0.63
N LYS A 39 -10.37 -1.12 -0.54
CA LYS A 39 -11.71 -0.98 -1.14
C LYS A 39 -12.31 -2.34 -1.48
N ASP A 40 -11.55 -3.24 -2.08
CA ASP A 40 -12.01 -4.57 -2.47
C ASP A 40 -12.47 -5.38 -1.25
N ILE A 41 -11.67 -5.41 -0.19
CA ILE A 41 -12.01 -6.14 1.04
C ILE A 41 -13.25 -5.54 1.71
N ASN A 42 -13.30 -4.22 1.90
CA ASN A 42 -14.39 -3.60 2.66
C ASN A 42 -15.69 -3.52 1.84
N GLN A 43 -15.62 -3.15 0.56
CA GLN A 43 -16.81 -2.87 -0.25
C GLN A 43 -17.24 -4.06 -1.11
N ASN A 44 -16.32 -4.70 -1.83
CA ASN A 44 -16.68 -5.78 -2.76
C ASN A 44 -16.91 -7.10 -2.03
N LEU A 45 -16.02 -7.44 -1.09
CA LEU A 45 -16.20 -8.61 -0.22
C LEU A 45 -17.14 -8.32 0.97
N GLY A 46 -17.44 -7.04 1.25
CA GLY A 46 -18.30 -6.65 2.38
C GLY A 46 -17.70 -6.99 3.74
N PHE A 47 -16.37 -7.10 3.83
CA PHE A 47 -15.69 -7.54 5.05
C PHE A 47 -15.14 -6.35 5.82
N ASP A 48 -15.81 -6.01 6.93
CA ASP A 48 -15.39 -4.92 7.81
C ASP A 48 -14.15 -5.30 8.63
N LEU A 49 -13.10 -4.51 8.45
CA LEU A 49 -11.80 -4.66 9.12
C LEU A 49 -11.67 -3.82 10.40
N TYR A 50 -12.69 -3.04 10.77
CA TYR A 50 -12.68 -2.23 11.97
C TYR A 50 -12.39 -3.09 13.22
N GLY A 51 -11.36 -2.70 13.97
CA GLY A 51 -10.96 -3.39 15.20
C GLY A 51 -10.48 -4.84 15.01
N LYS A 52 -10.22 -5.29 13.78
CA LYS A 52 -9.68 -6.64 13.50
C LYS A 52 -8.16 -6.69 13.62
N GLU A 53 -7.64 -7.88 13.82
CA GLU A 53 -6.20 -8.16 13.80
C GLU A 53 -5.83 -8.75 12.43
N ILE A 54 -4.89 -8.13 11.73
CA ILE A 54 -4.54 -8.45 10.34
C ILE A 54 -3.11 -9.03 10.30
N LEU A 55 -2.92 -10.12 9.57
CA LEU A 55 -1.61 -10.68 9.24
C LEU A 55 -1.34 -10.52 7.74
N ILE A 56 -0.25 -9.84 7.40
CA ILE A 56 0.26 -9.72 6.03
C ILE A 56 1.49 -10.62 5.90
N LEU A 57 1.47 -11.49 4.88
CA LEU A 57 2.58 -12.40 4.59
C LEU A 57 3.47 -11.82 3.48
N GLY A 58 4.74 -11.65 3.80
CA GLY A 58 5.77 -11.07 2.94
C GLY A 58 6.08 -9.61 3.28
N ALA A 59 7.28 -9.16 2.92
CA ALA A 59 7.78 -7.80 3.15
C ALA A 59 8.21 -7.09 1.86
N GLY A 60 7.55 -7.42 0.73
CA GLY A 60 7.76 -6.76 -0.56
C GLY A 60 6.95 -5.47 -0.70
N GLY A 61 7.09 -4.77 -1.84
CA GLY A 61 6.35 -3.53 -2.11
C GLY A 61 4.82 -3.70 -2.02
N ALA A 62 4.28 -4.84 -2.46
CA ALA A 62 2.85 -5.13 -2.34
C ALA A 62 2.39 -5.23 -0.87
N ALA A 63 3.19 -5.84 0.01
CA ALA A 63 2.87 -5.94 1.43
C ALA A 63 2.89 -4.56 2.12
N LYS A 64 3.86 -3.71 1.77
CA LYS A 64 3.92 -2.32 2.24
C LYS A 64 2.71 -1.52 1.77
N GLY A 65 2.33 -1.69 0.50
CA GLY A 65 1.11 -1.09 -0.06
C GLY A 65 -0.15 -1.57 0.65
N ALA A 66 -0.28 -2.88 0.88
CA ALA A 66 -1.40 -3.44 1.62
C ALA A 66 -1.48 -2.86 3.04
N ALA A 67 -0.37 -2.84 3.80
CA ALA A 67 -0.34 -2.25 5.13
C ALA A 67 -0.78 -0.78 5.11
N PHE A 68 -0.25 0.02 4.16
CA PHE A 68 -0.62 1.42 4.00
C PHE A 68 -2.11 1.61 3.69
N GLY A 69 -2.69 0.80 2.80
CA GLY A 69 -4.10 0.93 2.45
C GLY A 69 -5.06 0.47 3.55
N LEU A 70 -4.68 -0.59 4.27
CA LEU A 70 -5.53 -1.19 5.31
C LEU A 70 -5.54 -0.39 6.61
N GLN A 71 -4.54 0.44 6.87
CA GLN A 71 -4.49 1.27 8.08
C GLN A 71 -5.70 2.21 8.18
N ASP A 72 -6.19 2.73 7.04
CA ASP A 72 -7.28 3.70 6.98
C ASP A 72 -8.64 3.07 7.37
N LEU A 73 -8.70 1.73 7.44
CA LEU A 73 -9.88 0.98 7.89
C LEU A 73 -9.92 0.78 9.42
N ASN A 74 -8.97 1.36 10.16
CA ASN A 74 -8.86 1.27 11.62
C ASN A 74 -8.88 -0.17 12.19
N PRO A 75 -8.00 -1.06 11.71
CA PRO A 75 -7.80 -2.35 12.36
C PRO A 75 -7.19 -2.15 13.75
N LYS A 76 -7.38 -3.13 14.63
CA LYS A 76 -6.74 -3.15 15.95
C LYS A 76 -5.23 -3.32 15.84
N THR A 77 -4.78 -4.21 14.94
CA THR A 77 -3.36 -4.46 14.67
C THR A 77 -3.14 -4.86 13.22
N ILE A 78 -1.98 -4.48 12.68
CA ILE A 78 -1.44 -5.01 11.42
C ILE A 78 -0.07 -5.61 11.73
N CYS A 79 0.07 -6.91 11.54
CA CYS A 79 1.31 -7.65 11.69
C CYS A 79 1.85 -8.03 10.31
N ILE A 80 3.14 -7.80 10.07
CA ILE A 80 3.81 -8.23 8.84
C ILE A 80 4.79 -9.35 9.19
N ALA A 81 4.61 -10.52 8.60
CA ALA A 81 5.50 -11.66 8.77
C ALA A 81 6.29 -11.91 7.48
N ASN A 82 7.59 -12.15 7.60
CA ASN A 82 8.43 -12.45 6.44
C ASN A 82 9.53 -13.45 6.79
N ARG A 83 9.89 -14.31 5.83
CA ARG A 83 10.92 -15.36 6.03
C ARG A 83 12.28 -14.78 6.46
N THR A 84 12.64 -13.59 5.96
CA THR A 84 13.90 -12.91 6.29
C THR A 84 13.61 -11.61 7.03
N LEU A 85 13.95 -11.56 8.32
CA LEU A 85 13.66 -10.41 9.20
C LEU A 85 14.31 -9.11 8.74
N GLU A 86 15.45 -9.17 8.04
CA GLU A 86 16.13 -8.00 7.49
C GLU A 86 15.24 -7.15 6.57
N LYS A 87 14.30 -7.79 5.85
CA LYS A 87 13.36 -7.08 4.98
C LYS A 87 12.26 -6.32 5.75
N LEU A 88 12.10 -6.57 7.04
CA LEU A 88 11.15 -5.85 7.91
C LEU A 88 11.76 -4.60 8.55
N LYS A 89 13.09 -4.42 8.47
CA LYS A 89 13.79 -3.30 9.10
C LYS A 89 13.79 -2.00 8.27
N ASN A 90 13.23 -2.05 7.06
CA ASN A 90 13.25 -0.98 6.06
C ASN A 90 11.85 -0.61 5.60
#